data_AF-A0A1A8LH64-F1
#
_entry.id   AF-A0A1A8LH64-F1
#
_cell.length_a   1.000
_cell.length_b   1.000
_cell.length_c   1.000
_cell.angle_alpha   90.00
_cell.angle_beta   90.00
_cell.angle_gamma   90.00
#
_symmetry.space_group_name_H-M   'P 1'
#
loop_
_entity.id
_entity.type
_entity.pdbx_description
1 polymer ?
#
loop_
_entity_poly.entity_id
_entity_poly.type
_entity_poly.pdbx_seq_one_letter_code
_entity_poly.pdbx_strand_id
1 'polypeptide(L)'
;LDDIANCSLVSQLLLDVLRGPNYPQDVASFGNCSLDRSLDWVQIKTDTSSTEAQGCSIPLSLHLDIEWTKYGTLGNPQAKIVSIREVIQINTSSLDVLSGGSAVYPIRSSVSFIPVSAPAVPGLRATPTFNAKLPFDFFYPFV
;
A
#
# COMPACT_ATOMS: atom_id res chain seq x y z
N LEU A 1 8.97 22.14 -29.08
CA LEU A 1 9.73 20.90 -28.76
C LEU A 1 10.46 21.05 -27.43
N ASP A 2 11.05 22.23 -27.16
CA ASP A 2 11.72 22.52 -25.88
C ASP A 2 10.79 22.49 -24.64
N ASP A 3 9.53 22.92 -24.76
CA ASP A 3 8.59 22.92 -23.62
C ASP A 3 8.19 21.52 -23.11
N ILE A 4 8.24 20.51 -23.99
CA ILE A 4 7.96 19.11 -23.63
C ILE A 4 9.16 18.50 -22.90
N ALA A 5 10.38 18.88 -23.24
CA ALA A 5 11.59 18.44 -22.55
C ALA A 5 11.72 19.08 -21.16
N ASN A 6 11.28 20.33 -21.00
CA ASN A 6 11.23 20.99 -19.70
C ASN A 6 10.15 20.39 -18.78
N CYS A 7 9.04 19.91 -19.36
CA CYS A 7 7.97 19.23 -18.62
C CYS A 7 8.44 17.97 -17.89
N SER A 8 9.12 17.08 -18.59
CA SER A 8 9.56 15.81 -18.00
C SER A 8 10.56 16.03 -16.87
N LEU A 9 11.45 17.02 -17.03
CA LEU A 9 12.41 17.41 -15.99
C LEU A 9 11.71 17.93 -14.73
N VAL A 10 10.75 18.84 -14.88
CA VAL A 10 9.98 19.37 -13.74
C VAL A 10 9.15 18.26 -13.07
N SER A 11 8.57 17.37 -13.87
CA SER A 11 7.79 16.23 -13.38
C SER A 11 8.65 15.28 -12.54
N GLN A 12 9.86 14.94 -13.02
CA GLN A 12 10.82 14.12 -12.27
C GLN A 12 11.30 14.81 -11.00
N LEU A 13 11.66 16.09 -11.08
CA LEU A 13 12.10 16.86 -9.92
C LEU A 13 11.03 16.90 -8.83
N LEU A 14 9.76 17.14 -9.20
CA LEU A 14 8.66 17.14 -8.25
C LEU A 14 8.38 15.77 -7.66
N LEU A 15 8.53 14.70 -8.45
CA LEU A 15 8.41 13.34 -7.95
C LEU A 15 9.50 13.02 -6.92
N ASP A 16 10.73 13.45 -7.18
CA ASP A 16 11.85 13.29 -6.25
C ASP A 16 11.63 14.09 -4.96
N VAL A 17 11.05 15.28 -5.06
CA VAL A 17 10.65 16.08 -3.88
C VAL A 17 9.55 15.36 -3.08
N LEU A 18 8.55 14.79 -3.75
CA LEU A 18 7.46 14.06 -3.09
C LEU A 18 7.94 12.79 -2.38
N ARG A 19 8.89 12.07 -2.99
CA ARG A 19 9.48 10.83 -2.45
C ARG A 19 10.58 11.06 -1.43
N GLY A 20 11.23 12.22 -1.49
CA GLY A 20 12.40 12.53 -0.67
C GLY A 20 13.66 11.76 -1.09
N PRO A 21 14.77 12.00 -0.39
CA PRO A 21 16.05 11.36 -0.70
C PRO A 21 16.02 9.86 -0.36
N ASN A 22 16.66 9.05 -1.20
CA ASN A 22 16.83 7.60 -1.00
C ASN A 22 15.50 6.83 -0.85
N TYR A 23 14.55 7.08 -1.74
CA TYR A 23 13.26 6.39 -1.74
C TYR A 23 13.44 4.85 -1.83
N PRO A 24 12.98 4.07 -0.83
CA PRO A 24 13.17 2.63 -0.82
C PRO A 24 12.22 1.94 -1.80
N GLN A 25 12.61 0.75 -2.28
CA GLN A 25 11.70 -0.13 -3.03
C GLN A 25 10.90 -1.06 -2.11
N ASP A 26 11.53 -1.47 -1.01
CA ASP A 26 10.98 -2.40 -0.04
C ASP A 26 11.05 -1.83 1.37
N VAL A 27 10.06 -2.17 2.19
CA VAL A 27 9.96 -1.77 3.60
C VAL A 27 9.83 -3.03 4.45
N ALA A 28 10.54 -3.07 5.58
CA ALA A 28 10.42 -4.16 6.52
C ALA A 28 8.98 -4.29 7.06
N SER A 29 8.42 -5.50 7.03
CA SER A 29 7.07 -5.78 7.56
C SER A 29 6.98 -5.64 9.08
N PHE A 30 8.11 -5.82 9.78
CA PHE A 30 8.25 -5.67 11.23
C PHE A 30 9.39 -4.70 11.56
N GLY A 31 9.31 -4.03 12.71
CA GLY A 31 10.35 -3.07 13.15
C GLY A 31 11.71 -3.71 13.51
N ASN A 32 11.75 -5.03 13.72
CA ASN A 32 12.96 -5.79 14.05
C ASN A 32 13.38 -6.78 12.94
N CYS A 33 12.96 -6.53 11.71
CA CYS A 33 13.29 -7.38 10.58
C CYS A 33 14.81 -7.38 10.30
N SER A 34 15.40 -8.55 10.11
CA SER A 34 16.80 -8.68 9.68
C SER A 34 16.94 -8.44 8.17
N LEU A 35 18.03 -7.81 7.75
CA LEU A 35 18.34 -7.56 6.33
C LEU A 35 18.42 -8.85 5.49
N ASP A 36 18.84 -9.97 6.11
CA ASP A 36 19.02 -11.25 5.40
C ASP A 36 17.72 -12.01 5.11
N ARG A 37 16.56 -11.52 5.58
CA ARG A 37 15.29 -12.23 5.53
C ARG A 37 14.32 -11.62 4.52
N SER A 38 14.54 -11.91 3.24
CA SER A 38 13.78 -11.35 2.10
C SER A 38 12.26 -11.51 2.20
N LEU A 39 11.76 -12.59 2.81
CA LEU A 39 10.32 -12.87 2.97
C LEU A 39 9.59 -11.90 3.91
N ASP A 40 10.31 -11.17 4.75
CA ASP A 40 9.73 -10.23 5.70
C ASP A 40 9.74 -8.78 5.17
N TRP A 41 10.13 -8.56 3.91
CA TRP A 41 10.09 -7.26 3.25
C TRP A 41 8.81 -7.12 2.40
N VAL A 42 8.27 -5.91 2.35
CA VAL A 42 7.06 -5.56 1.60
C VAL A 42 7.43 -4.53 0.55
N GLN A 43 7.23 -4.90 -0.71
CA GLN A 43 7.46 -4.00 -1.83
C GLN A 43 6.40 -2.89 -1.86
N ILE A 44 6.83 -1.65 -2.11
CA ILE A 44 5.94 -0.53 -2.35
C ILE A 44 5.39 -0.64 -3.78
N LYS A 45 4.06 -0.72 -3.90
CA LYS A 45 3.38 -0.76 -5.20
C LYS A 45 2.95 0.66 -5.60
N THR A 46 3.47 1.16 -6.71
CA THR A 46 3.08 2.47 -7.23
C THR A 46 1.89 2.36 -8.17
N ASP A 47 0.85 3.14 -7.89
CA ASP A 47 -0.29 3.37 -8.74
C ASP A 47 -0.40 4.84 -9.11
N THR A 48 -0.34 5.11 -10.41
CA THR A 48 -0.38 6.46 -10.96
C THR A 48 -1.79 6.75 -11.46
N SER A 49 -2.51 7.68 -10.82
CA SER A 49 -3.82 8.12 -11.33
C SER A 49 -3.61 9.33 -12.23
N SER A 50 -3.81 9.15 -13.55
CA SER A 50 -3.77 10.24 -14.54
C SER A 50 -5.17 10.55 -15.07
N THR A 51 -5.59 11.80 -14.98
CA THR A 51 -6.71 12.33 -15.78
C THR A 51 -6.18 12.62 -17.19
N GLU A 52 -6.96 12.28 -18.22
CA GLU A 52 -6.60 12.27 -19.66
C GLU A 52 -5.50 13.27 -20.09
N ALA A 53 -4.42 12.73 -20.65
CA ALA A 53 -3.20 13.48 -20.95
C ALA A 53 -3.28 14.22 -22.30
N GLN A 54 -3.90 15.40 -22.31
CA GLN A 54 -3.62 16.44 -23.33
C GLN A 54 -2.79 17.56 -22.70
N GLY A 55 -1.53 17.30 -22.34
CA GLY A 55 -0.63 18.32 -21.76
C GLY A 55 0.55 17.76 -20.97
N CYS A 56 1.18 18.60 -20.14
CA CYS A 56 2.24 18.16 -19.24
C CYS A 56 1.65 17.48 -17.99
N SER A 57 2.15 16.29 -17.69
CA SER A 57 1.74 15.46 -16.54
C SER A 57 2.62 15.74 -15.34
N ILE A 58 2.08 16.47 -14.36
CA ILE A 58 2.84 16.96 -13.21
C ILE A 58 2.33 16.31 -11.92
N PRO A 59 3.19 15.62 -11.16
CA PRO A 59 2.81 15.01 -9.89
C PRO A 59 2.74 16.10 -8.82
N LEU A 60 1.56 16.29 -8.25
CA LEU A 60 1.33 17.31 -7.21
C LEU A 60 1.14 16.68 -5.83
N SER A 61 0.72 15.43 -5.77
CA SER A 61 0.57 14.74 -4.49
C SER A 61 0.99 13.28 -4.54
N LEU A 62 1.47 12.84 -3.38
CA LEU A 62 1.83 11.47 -3.07
C LEU A 62 1.06 11.04 -1.81
N HIS A 63 0.37 9.91 -1.90
CA HIS A 63 -0.32 9.29 -0.78
C HIS A 63 0.18 7.87 -0.59
N LEU A 64 0.49 7.47 0.64
CA LEU A 64 0.85 6.10 0.97
C LEU A 64 -0.28 5.45 1.77
N ASP A 65 -0.88 4.40 1.21
CA ASP A 65 -1.79 3.51 1.93
C ASP A 65 -0.98 2.35 2.52
N ILE A 66 -0.90 2.30 3.85
CA ILE A 66 -0.18 1.27 4.59
C ILE A 66 -1.21 0.34 5.24
N GLU A 67 -1.40 -0.83 4.64
CA GLU A 67 -2.24 -1.87 5.21
C GLU A 67 -1.47 -2.65 6.28
N TRP A 68 -2.06 -2.82 7.45
CA TRP A 68 -1.39 -3.45 8.58
C TRP A 68 -2.31 -4.34 9.41
N THR A 69 -1.69 -5.27 10.14
CA THR A 69 -2.38 -6.22 11.03
C THR A 69 -1.60 -6.45 12.32
N LYS A 70 -2.28 -6.98 13.34
CA LYS A 70 -1.66 -7.47 14.57
C LYS A 70 -1.31 -8.95 14.39
N TYR A 71 -0.01 -9.26 14.38
CA TYR A 71 0.50 -10.61 14.22
C TYR A 71 1.19 -11.09 15.51
N GLY A 72 0.95 -12.33 15.91
CA GLY A 72 1.57 -12.94 17.09
C GLY A 72 0.55 -13.49 18.07
N THR A 73 0.96 -13.64 19.33
CA THR A 73 0.11 -14.19 20.40
C THR A 73 -0.91 -13.15 20.86
N LEU A 74 -2.06 -13.60 21.38
CA LEU A 74 -3.11 -12.72 21.87
C LEU A 74 -2.62 -11.75 22.97
N GLY A 75 -1.70 -12.21 23.82
CA GLY A 75 -1.15 -11.42 24.93
C GLY A 75 -0.01 -10.47 24.55
N ASN A 76 0.62 -10.64 23.38
CA ASN A 76 1.69 -9.77 22.91
C ASN A 76 1.76 -9.72 21.38
N PRO A 77 0.73 -9.17 20.72
CA PRO A 77 0.74 -9.02 19.26
C PRO A 77 1.64 -7.86 18.84
N GLN A 78 2.32 -8.02 17.72
CA GLN A 78 3.13 -6.98 17.09
C GLN A 78 2.45 -6.46 15.82
N ALA A 79 2.63 -5.17 15.51
CA ALA A 79 2.16 -4.62 14.25
C ALA A 79 3.00 -5.17 13.09
N LYS A 80 2.32 -5.65 12.05
CA LYS A 80 2.92 -6.14 10.81
C LYS A 80 2.33 -5.37 9.64
N ILE A 81 3.18 -4.83 8.77
CA ILE A 81 2.76 -4.29 7.48
C ILE A 81 2.45 -5.45 6.54
N VAL A 82 1.30 -5.38 5.88
CA VAL A 82 0.82 -6.40 4.93
C VAL A 82 1.02 -5.92 3.50
N SER A 83 0.70 -4.66 3.22
CA SER A 83 0.88 -4.08 1.90
C SER A 83 1.14 -2.57 2.01
N ILE A 84 1.85 -2.03 1.02
CA ILE A 84 2.06 -0.59 0.87
C ILE A 84 1.71 -0.22 -0.56
N ARG A 85 0.87 0.80 -0.70
CA ARG A 85 0.45 1.32 -2.00
C ARG A 85 0.75 2.82 -2.05
N GLU A 86 1.58 3.22 -3.01
CA GLU A 86 1.89 4.61 -3.33
C GLU A 86 0.92 5.08 -4.41
N VAL A 87 0.12 6.09 -4.10
CA VAL A 87 -0.82 6.71 -5.04
C VAL A 87 -0.28 8.09 -5.41
N ILE A 88 0.09 8.26 -6.68
CA ILE A 88 0.58 9.53 -7.21
C ILE A 88 -0.55 10.18 -7.99
N GLN A 89 -0.96 11.37 -7.55
CA GLN A 89 -1.95 12.16 -8.27
C GLN A 89 -1.25 13.08 -9.27
N ILE A 90 -1.55 12.84 -10.54
CA ILE A 90 -1.07 13.66 -11.65
C ILE A 90 -2.18 14.61 -12.07
N ASN A 91 -1.85 15.90 -12.19
CA ASN A 91 -2.73 16.87 -12.82
C ASN A 91 -2.17 17.27 -14.18
N THR A 92 -3.05 17.46 -15.16
CA THR A 92 -2.69 18.04 -16.45
C THR A 92 -2.62 19.55 -16.29
N SER A 93 -1.43 20.10 -16.44
CA SER A 93 -1.22 21.56 -16.43
C SER A 93 -0.28 21.93 -17.57
N SER A 94 -0.44 23.13 -18.14
CA SER A 94 0.57 23.65 -19.06
C SER A 94 1.74 24.21 -18.26
N LEU A 95 2.96 24.01 -18.75
CA LEU A 95 4.16 24.57 -18.11
C LEU A 95 4.09 26.09 -17.96
N ASP A 96 3.37 26.74 -18.86
CA ASP A 96 3.14 28.19 -18.85
C ASP A 96 2.46 28.66 -17.56
N VAL A 97 1.55 27.86 -16.99
CA VAL A 97 0.86 28.22 -15.74
C VAL A 97 1.79 28.06 -14.54
N LEU A 98 2.73 27.11 -14.57
CA LEU A 98 3.77 26.98 -13.54
C LEU A 98 4.86 28.05 -13.67
N SER A 99 5.17 28.47 -14.89
CA SER A 99 6.25 29.40 -15.20
C SER A 99 5.82 30.87 -15.04
N GLY A 100 4.51 31.15 -15.14
CA GLY A 100 3.93 32.50 -15.11
C GLY A 100 3.90 33.22 -13.74
N GLY A 101 4.52 32.66 -12.70
CA GLY A 101 4.80 33.34 -11.42
C GLY A 101 3.59 33.67 -10.52
N SER A 102 2.35 33.46 -10.97
CA SER A 102 1.14 33.77 -10.18
C SER A 102 0.41 32.54 -9.62
N ALA A 103 0.69 31.34 -10.10
CA ALA A 103 0.02 30.13 -9.65
C ALA A 103 0.83 29.41 -8.55
N VAL A 104 0.27 29.31 -7.35
CA VAL A 104 0.81 28.49 -6.25
C VAL A 104 0.08 27.15 -6.25
N TYR A 105 0.80 26.07 -6.54
CA TYR A 105 0.25 24.71 -6.49
C TYR A 105 0.61 24.04 -5.16
N PRO A 106 -0.38 23.53 -4.40
CA PRO A 106 -0.10 22.83 -3.15
C PRO A 106 0.51 21.46 -3.44
N ILE A 107 1.79 21.29 -3.12
CA ILE A 107 2.46 19.99 -3.12
C ILE A 107 2.12 19.28 -1.80
N ARG A 108 1.63 18.05 -1.87
CA ARG A 108 1.16 17.32 -0.67
C ARG A 108 1.72 15.91 -0.61
N SER A 109 2.29 15.56 0.54
CA SER A 109 2.64 14.18 0.89
C SER A 109 1.81 13.76 2.10
N SER A 110 1.28 12.55 2.09
CA SER A 110 0.39 12.05 3.14
C SER A 110 0.46 10.53 3.26
N VAL A 111 0.07 10.02 4.43
CA VAL A 111 0.10 8.60 4.75
C VAL A 111 -1.16 8.19 5.50
N SER A 112 -1.70 7.02 5.18
CA SER A 112 -2.82 6.40 5.87
C SER A 112 -2.40 5.01 6.41
N PHE A 113 -2.92 4.64 7.58
CA PHE A 113 -2.68 3.33 8.19
C PHE A 113 -4.00 2.57 8.32
N ILE A 114 -4.17 1.54 7.49
CA ILE A 114 -5.43 0.83 7.31
C ILE A 114 -5.36 -0.55 8.00
N PRO A 115 -6.13 -0.80 9.07
CA PRO A 115 -6.16 -2.12 9.69
C PRO A 115 -6.93 -3.11 8.81
N VAL A 116 -6.29 -4.23 8.42
CA VAL A 116 -6.91 -5.24 7.52
C VAL A 116 -7.45 -6.48 8.23
N SER A 117 -7.39 -6.51 9.56
CA SER A 117 -7.83 -7.65 10.36
C SER A 117 -8.71 -7.23 11.53
N ALA A 118 -9.72 -8.04 11.84
CA ALA A 118 -10.46 -7.91 13.09
C ALA A 118 -9.55 -8.18 14.31
N PRO A 119 -9.82 -7.56 15.47
CA PRO A 119 -9.14 -7.89 16.71
C PRO A 119 -9.28 -9.37 17.06
N ALA A 120 -8.20 -9.98 17.54
CA ALA A 120 -8.26 -11.34 18.06
C ALA A 120 -9.10 -11.37 19.35
N VAL A 121 -10.01 -12.34 19.44
CA VAL A 121 -10.90 -12.51 20.60
C VAL A 121 -10.39 -13.68 21.45
N PRO A 122 -10.29 -13.52 22.79
CA PRO A 122 -9.96 -14.63 23.67
C PRO A 122 -11.06 -15.70 23.62
N GLY A 123 -10.64 -16.96 23.56
CA GLY A 123 -11.54 -18.10 23.62
C GLY A 123 -11.09 -19.25 22.72
N LEU A 124 -11.53 -20.47 23.05
CA LEU A 124 -11.46 -21.59 22.14
C LEU A 124 -12.49 -21.36 21.03
N ARG A 125 -12.08 -21.52 19.75
CA ARG A 125 -13.08 -21.64 18.68
C ARG A 125 -14.01 -22.81 19.03
N ALA A 126 -15.30 -22.66 18.72
CA ALA A 126 -16.27 -23.73 18.92
C ALA A 126 -15.73 -25.04 18.31
N THR A 127 -15.84 -26.13 19.06
CA THR A 127 -15.48 -27.46 18.56
C THR A 127 -16.22 -27.70 17.24
N PRO A 128 -15.53 -28.03 16.14
CA PRO A 128 -16.19 -28.23 14.86
C PRO A 128 -17.21 -29.35 15.00
N THR A 129 -18.44 -29.10 14.54
CA THR A 129 -19.48 -30.12 14.49
C THR A 129 -19.17 -31.08 13.35
N PHE A 130 -18.76 -32.30 13.69
CA PHE A 130 -18.56 -33.36 12.73
C PHE A 130 -19.92 -33.96 12.35
N ASN A 131 -20.40 -33.69 11.14
CA ASN A 131 -21.63 -34.28 10.61
C ASN A 131 -21.29 -35.54 9.82
N ALA A 132 -21.06 -36.65 10.52
CA ALA A 132 -20.95 -37.96 9.90
C ALA A 132 -22.34 -38.55 9.67
N LYS A 133 -22.65 -38.85 8.41
CA LYS A 133 -23.75 -39.75 8.06
C LYS A 133 -23.17 -41.10 7.69
N LEU A 134 -23.77 -42.14 8.26
CA LEU A 134 -23.48 -43.49 7.83
C LEU A 134 -24.10 -43.72 6.44
N PRO A 135 -23.43 -44.48 5.56
CA PRO A 135 -24.03 -45.00 4.34
C PRO A 135 -25.33 -45.76 4.65
N PHE A 136 -26.25 -45.81 3.69
CA PHE A 136 -27.56 -46.47 3.85
C PHE A 136 -27.43 -47.98 4.14
N ASP A 137 -26.32 -48.59 3.77
CA ASP A 137 -25.98 -50.01 3.91
C ASP A 137 -25.09 -50.30 5.14
N PHE A 138 -25.05 -49.40 6.13
CA PHE A 138 -24.34 -49.66 7.39
C PHE A 138 -25.09 -50.70 8.24
N PHE A 139 -24.46 -51.87 8.42
CA PHE A 139 -25.01 -52.95 9.23
C PHE A 139 -24.72 -52.74 10.73
N TYR A 140 -25.77 -52.65 11.55
CA TYR A 140 -25.75 -52.57 13.02
C TYR A 140 -26.82 -53.51 13.60
N PRO A 141 -26.58 -54.25 14.70
CA PRO A 141 -25.41 -54.23 15.58
C PRO A 141 -24.24 -55.08 15.09
N PHE A 142 -23.03 -54.71 15.53
CA PHE A 142 -21.85 -55.55 15.40
C PHE A 142 -21.96 -56.74 16.36
N VAL A 143 -21.75 -57.95 15.85
CA VAL A 143 -21.66 -59.19 16.65
C VAL A 143 -20.25 -59.42 17.17
#